data_AF-A0A1H5STL0-F1
#
_entry.id   AF-A0A1H5STL0-F1
#
_cell.length_a   1.000
_cell.length_b   1.000
_cell.length_c   1.000
_cell.angle_alpha   90.00
_cell.angle_beta   90.00
_cell.angle_gamma   90.00
#
_symmetry.space_group_name_H-M   'P 1'
#
loop_
_entity.id
_entity.type
_entity.pdbx_description
1 polymer ?
#
loop_
_entity_poly.entity_id
_entity_poly.type
_entity_poly.pdbx_seq_one_letter_code
_entity_poly.pdbx_strand_id
1 'polypeptide(L)'
;MMPHPGIPNPGRNASCRLNQMLQPSYMLCRDDVVWALEFIRKKMAEQDPRLKELTQPRLLKNFESFAEVSMMLVHRRSAFDQEADRIKSCLKEASYGLFENESPVKRDSSPAKD
;
A
#
# COMPACT_ATOMS: atom_id res chain seq x y z
N MET A 1 8.12 15.08 -25.64
CA MET A 1 8.54 14.39 -24.40
C MET A 1 7.30 14.23 -23.54
N MET A 2 6.81 13.01 -23.35
CA MET A 2 5.67 12.78 -22.46
C MET A 2 6.15 12.91 -21.01
N PRO A 3 5.43 13.63 -20.13
CA PRO A 3 5.81 13.74 -18.73
C PRO A 3 5.70 12.36 -18.06
N HIS A 4 6.76 11.93 -17.38
CA HIS A 4 6.71 10.72 -16.56
C HIS A 4 5.70 10.94 -15.42
N PRO A 5 4.76 10.01 -15.20
CA PRO A 5 3.78 10.15 -14.13
C PRO A 5 4.51 10.05 -12.79
N GLY A 6 4.64 11.23 -12.16
CA GLY A 6 4.97 11.49 -10.76
C GLY A 6 5.71 10.39 -10.00
N ILE A 7 7.03 10.51 -9.91
CA ILE A 7 7.73 10.03 -8.71
C ILE A 7 7.13 10.81 -7.53
N PRO A 8 6.42 10.17 -6.60
CA PRO A 8 5.78 10.89 -5.51
C PRO A 8 6.86 11.48 -4.61
N ASN A 9 6.73 12.77 -4.33
CA ASN A 9 7.63 13.53 -3.47
C ASN A 9 7.85 12.78 -2.14
N PRO A 10 9.10 12.49 -1.72
CA PRO A 10 9.40 11.68 -0.53
C PRO A 10 8.90 12.29 0.79
N GLY A 11 8.33 13.51 0.78
CA GLY A 11 7.65 14.13 1.91
C GLY A 11 6.17 13.75 2.11
N ARG A 12 5.52 13.05 1.16
CA ARG A 12 4.16 12.50 1.37
C ARG A 12 4.28 11.10 1.98
N ASN A 13 3.73 10.93 3.18
CA ASN A 13 3.49 9.64 3.86
C ASN A 13 3.35 8.46 2.87
N ALA A 14 4.22 7.45 3.02
CA ALA A 14 4.27 6.28 2.12
C ALA A 14 2.89 5.58 1.99
N SER A 15 2.07 5.63 3.03
CA SER A 15 0.68 5.16 2.99
C SER A 15 -0.19 5.93 1.98
N CYS A 16 -0.02 7.25 1.80
CA CYS A 16 -0.71 7.99 0.74
C CYS A 16 -0.22 7.63 -0.66
N ARG A 17 1.09 7.40 -0.84
CA ARG A 17 1.61 6.91 -2.12
C ARG A 17 0.91 5.60 -2.50
N LEU A 18 0.88 4.65 -1.57
CA LEU A 18 0.19 3.37 -1.78
C LEU A 18 -1.30 3.59 -2.07
N ASN A 19 -2.00 4.43 -1.31
CA ASN A 19 -3.41 4.71 -1.53
C ASN A 19 -3.69 5.32 -2.92
N GLN A 20 -2.81 6.21 -3.40
CA GLN A 20 -2.90 6.80 -4.73
C GLN A 20 -2.71 5.75 -5.84
N MET A 21 -1.73 4.86 -5.71
CA MET A 21 -1.47 3.80 -6.69
C MET A 21 -2.63 2.81 -6.85
N LEU A 22 -3.41 2.62 -5.78
CA LEU A 22 -4.53 1.69 -5.73
C LEU A 22 -5.85 2.29 -6.25
N GLN A 23 -5.84 3.56 -6.69
CA GLN A 23 -6.99 4.18 -7.34
C GLN A 23 -7.21 3.59 -8.74
N PRO A 24 -8.47 3.41 -9.19
CA PRO A 24 -8.76 2.89 -10.52
C PRO A 24 -8.10 3.72 -11.64
N SER A 25 -8.04 5.04 -11.49
CA SER A 25 -7.46 5.97 -12.48
C SER A 25 -5.93 5.95 -12.56
N TYR A 26 -5.24 5.33 -11.60
CA TYR A 26 -3.77 5.28 -11.60
C TYR A 26 -3.25 4.19 -12.54
N MET A 27 -2.33 4.50 -13.46
CA MET A 27 -1.70 3.49 -14.30
C MET A 27 -0.50 2.90 -13.56
N LEU A 28 -0.62 1.65 -13.09
CA LEU A 28 0.49 0.97 -12.42
C LEU A 28 1.58 0.65 -13.44
N CYS A 29 2.84 0.91 -13.07
CA CYS A 29 3.99 0.30 -13.74
C CYS A 29 4.61 -0.80 -12.87
N ARG A 30 5.59 -1.52 -13.44
CA ARG A 30 6.30 -2.58 -12.71
C ARG A 30 6.99 -2.05 -11.45
N ASP A 31 7.64 -0.90 -11.54
CA ASP A 31 8.40 -0.32 -10.42
C ASP A 31 7.49 0.11 -9.28
N ASP A 32 6.26 0.53 -9.59
CA ASP A 32 5.24 0.82 -8.58
C ASP A 32 4.87 -0.43 -7.79
N VAL A 33 4.69 -1.57 -8.47
CA VAL A 33 4.37 -2.83 -7.78
C VAL A 33 5.52 -3.32 -6.93
N VAL A 34 6.76 -3.25 -7.45
CA VAL A 34 7.96 -3.57 -6.67
C VAL A 34 8.04 -2.70 -5.42
N TRP A 35 7.84 -1.38 -5.58
CA TRP A 35 7.83 -0.44 -4.46
C TRP A 35 6.74 -0.78 -3.42
N ALA A 36 5.53 -1.12 -3.85
CA ALA A 36 4.44 -1.51 -2.94
C ALA A 36 4.79 -2.77 -2.15
N LEU A 37 5.35 -3.80 -2.80
CA LEU A 37 5.78 -5.02 -2.14
C LEU A 37 6.90 -4.76 -1.14
N GLU A 38 7.88 -3.92 -1.48
CA GLU A 38 8.94 -3.51 -0.56
C GLU A 38 8.40 -2.77 0.67
N PHE A 39 7.44 -1.86 0.45
CA PHE A 39 6.75 -1.16 1.53
C PHE A 39 6.03 -2.13 2.47
N ILE A 40 5.23 -3.05 1.94
CA ILE A 40 4.50 -4.05 2.74
C ILE A 40 5.48 -4.93 3.51
N ARG A 41 6.50 -5.47 2.84
CA ARG A 41 7.54 -6.30 3.46
C ARG A 41 8.24 -5.56 4.60
N LYS A 42 8.59 -4.29 4.39
CA LYS A 42 9.21 -3.45 5.42
C LYS A 42 8.31 -3.31 6.64
N LYS A 43 7.02 -3.01 6.45
CA LYS A 43 6.05 -2.91 7.55
C LYS A 43 5.85 -4.21 8.32
N MET A 44 5.87 -5.35 7.64
CA MET A 44 5.85 -6.67 8.27
C MET A 44 7.11 -6.93 9.10
N ALA A 45 8.29 -6.62 8.55
CA ALA A 45 9.57 -6.82 9.25
C ALA A 45 9.71 -5.91 10.48
N GLU A 46 9.22 -4.68 10.39
CA GLU A 46 9.12 -3.72 11.51
C GLU A 46 8.05 -4.10 12.53
N GLN A 47 7.24 -5.12 12.24
CA GLN A 47 6.10 -5.54 13.05
C GLN A 47 5.15 -4.38 13.38
N ASP A 48 4.76 -3.60 12.37
CA ASP A 48 3.86 -2.44 12.50
C ASP A 48 2.68 -2.79 13.44
N PRO A 49 2.40 -1.99 14.49
CA PRO A 49 1.37 -2.32 15.48
C PRO A 49 0.02 -2.65 14.87
N ARG A 50 -0.34 -1.98 13.77
CA ARG A 50 -1.61 -2.22 13.08
C ARG A 50 -1.70 -3.62 12.47
N LEU A 51 -0.56 -4.21 12.08
CA LEU A 51 -0.52 -5.61 11.63
C LEU A 51 -0.63 -6.57 12.81
N LYS A 52 -0.08 -6.22 13.97
CA LYS A 52 -0.18 -7.06 15.19
C LYS A 52 -1.59 -7.16 15.73
N GLU A 53 -2.41 -6.14 15.50
CA GLU A 53 -3.82 -6.10 15.88
C GLU A 53 -4.71 -6.96 14.95
N LEU A 54 -4.20 -7.38 13.79
CA LEU A 54 -4.96 -8.21 12.86
C LEU A 54 -5.06 -9.66 13.36
N THR A 55 -6.19 -10.29 13.03
CA THR A 55 -6.36 -11.72 13.28
C THR A 55 -5.47 -12.57 12.37
N GLN A 56 -5.11 -13.78 12.83
CA GLN A 56 -4.30 -14.70 12.04
C GLN A 56 -4.88 -15.02 10.65
N PRO A 57 -6.20 -15.28 10.47
CA PRO A 57 -6.78 -15.47 9.13
C PRO A 57 -6.61 -14.26 8.21
N ARG A 58 -6.67 -13.03 8.76
CA ARG A 58 -6.43 -11.80 7.98
C ARG A 58 -4.97 -11.70 7.55
N LEU A 59 -4.03 -12.02 8.44
CA LEU A 59 -2.59 -12.04 8.11
C LEU A 59 -2.27 -13.07 7.02
N LEU A 60 -2.87 -14.27 7.08
CA LEU A 60 -2.73 -15.28 6.02
C LEU A 60 -3.24 -14.76 4.67
N LYS A 61 -4.40 -14.08 4.66
CA LYS A 61 -4.93 -13.47 3.43
C LYS A 61 -4.01 -12.37 2.89
N ASN A 62 -3.46 -11.51 3.77
CA ASN A 62 -2.47 -10.51 3.35
C ASN A 62 -1.25 -11.18 2.70
N PHE A 63 -0.75 -12.26 3.29
CA PHE A 63 0.38 -13.02 2.76
C PHE A 63 0.07 -13.69 1.42
N GLU A 64 -1.09 -14.35 1.30
CA GLU A 64 -1.53 -14.99 0.05
C GLU A 64 -1.55 -13.99 -1.10
N SER A 65 -2.18 -12.82 -0.90
CA SER A 65 -2.23 -11.77 -1.91
C SER A 65 -0.84 -11.15 -2.21
N PHE A 66 0.02 -11.00 -1.19
CA PHE A 66 1.41 -10.56 -1.38
C PHE A 66 2.20 -11.55 -2.26
N ALA A 67 2.08 -12.85 -1.99
CA ALA A 67 2.75 -13.90 -2.73
C ALA A 67 2.23 -13.97 -4.16
N GLU A 68 0.91 -13.87 -4.37
CA GLU A 68 0.30 -13.87 -5.70
C GLU A 68 0.87 -12.77 -6.61
N VAL A 69 0.91 -11.52 -6.14
CA VAL A 69 1.49 -10.40 -6.91
C VAL A 69 2.99 -10.61 -7.16
N SER A 70 3.71 -11.15 -6.18
CA SER A 70 5.13 -11.48 -6.33
C SER A 70 5.35 -12.52 -7.44
N MET A 71 4.51 -13.56 -7.51
CA MET A 71 4.58 -14.58 -8.56
C MET A 71 4.20 -14.02 -9.94
N MET A 72 3.25 -13.09 -10.02
CA MET A 72 2.92 -12.40 -11.28
C MET A 72 4.12 -11.62 -11.84
N LEU A 73 4.86 -10.92 -10.97
CA LEU A 73 6.09 -10.19 -11.35
C LEU A 73 7.20 -11.11 -11.86
N VAL A 74 7.33 -12.31 -11.30
CA VAL A 74 8.33 -13.30 -11.71
C VAL A 74 7.95 -13.93 -13.06
N HIS A 75 6.67 -14.26 -13.25
CA HIS A 75 6.23 -15.04 -14.39
C HIS A 75 5.93 -14.24 -15.67
N ARG A 76 5.66 -12.93 -15.61
CA ARG A 76 5.13 -12.19 -16.78
C ARG A 76 5.83 -10.84 -17.04
N ARG A 77 6.44 -10.71 -18.23
CA ARG A 77 6.95 -9.44 -18.77
C ARG A 77 5.99 -8.72 -19.73
N SER A 78 4.95 -9.37 -20.27
CA SER A 78 4.21 -8.84 -21.44
C SER A 78 2.69 -8.67 -21.28
N ALA A 79 2.07 -9.08 -20.16
CA ALA A 79 0.61 -9.00 -19.95
C ALA A 79 0.23 -8.11 -18.75
N PHE A 80 1.16 -7.28 -18.27
CA PHE A 80 1.01 -6.51 -17.04
C PHE A 80 -0.21 -5.58 -17.07
N ASP A 81 -0.47 -4.95 -18.22
CA ASP A 81 -1.61 -4.03 -18.40
C ASP A 81 -2.97 -4.76 -18.33
N GLN A 82 -3.05 -6.02 -18.76
CA GLN A 82 -4.28 -6.82 -18.68
C GLN A 82 -4.58 -7.29 -17.25
N GLU A 83 -3.57 -7.32 -16.39
CA GLU A 83 -3.68 -7.78 -15.01
C GLU A 83 -3.65 -6.63 -13.99
N ALA A 84 -3.52 -5.38 -14.43
CA ALA A 84 -3.34 -4.22 -13.55
C ALA A 84 -4.44 -4.11 -12.48
N ASP A 85 -5.71 -4.35 -12.84
CA ASP A 85 -6.83 -4.34 -11.88
C ASP A 85 -6.74 -5.49 -10.86
N ARG A 86 -6.32 -6.67 -11.31
CA ARG A 86 -6.08 -7.82 -10.42
C ARG A 86 -4.93 -7.52 -9.47
N ILE A 87 -3.83 -6.97 -9.98
CA ILE A 87 -2.67 -6.56 -9.17
C ILE A 87 -3.09 -5.53 -8.12
N LYS A 88 -3.87 -4.50 -8.49
CA LYS A 88 -4.40 -3.52 -7.53
C LYS A 88 -5.26 -4.19 -6.45
N SER A 89 -6.11 -5.14 -6.84
CA SER A 89 -6.96 -5.89 -5.89
C SER A 89 -6.10 -6.68 -4.89
N CYS A 90 -5.13 -7.45 -5.39
CA CYS A 90 -4.23 -8.22 -4.52
C CYS A 90 -3.36 -7.30 -3.65
N LEU A 91 -2.87 -6.17 -4.16
CA LEU A 91 -2.12 -5.20 -3.34
C LEU A 91 -2.99 -4.57 -2.24
N LYS A 92 -4.28 -4.28 -2.50
CA LYS A 92 -5.23 -3.82 -1.47
C LYS A 92 -5.38 -4.83 -0.35
N GLU A 93 -5.52 -6.11 -0.70
CA GLU A 93 -5.62 -7.18 0.30
C GLU A 93 -4.29 -7.38 1.05
N ALA A 94 -3.16 -7.34 0.35
CA ALA A 94 -1.83 -7.48 0.94
C ALA A 94 -1.50 -6.35 1.93
N SER A 95 -1.96 -5.13 1.65
CA SER A 95 -1.71 -3.95 2.48
C SER A 95 -2.83 -3.64 3.47
N TYR A 96 -3.80 -4.53 3.67
CA TYR A 96 -4.88 -4.31 4.62
C TYR A 96 -4.31 -4.06 6.03
N GLY A 97 -4.77 -3.00 6.69
CA GLY A 97 -4.25 -2.56 7.99
C GLY A 97 -3.05 -1.59 7.92
N LEU A 98 -2.51 -1.28 6.73
CA LEU A 98 -1.35 -0.37 6.58
C LEU A 98 -1.70 1.06 6.12
N PHE A 99 -2.98 1.32 5.83
CA PHE A 99 -3.45 2.67 5.52
C PHE A 99 -3.49 3.52 6.79
N GLU A 100 -3.03 4.77 6.68
CA GLU A 100 -3.30 5.76 7.71
C GLU A 100 -4.77 6.16 7.59
N ASN A 101 -5.55 5.94 8.64
CA ASN A 101 -6.46 7.00 9.03
C ASN A 101 -5.57 7.96 9.81
N GLU A 102 -5.27 9.14 9.27
CA GLU A 102 -4.83 10.25 10.12
C GLU A 102 -5.83 10.32 11.26
N SER A 103 -5.40 9.95 12.47
CA SER A 103 -6.20 10.23 13.65
C SER A 103 -6.41 11.73 13.65
N PRO A 104 -7.64 12.25 13.75
CA PRO A 104 -7.84 13.68 13.82
C PRO A 104 -7.03 14.16 15.02
N VAL A 105 -6.09 15.07 14.79
CA VAL A 105 -5.38 15.79 15.84
C VAL A 105 -6.44 16.26 16.82
N LYS A 106 -6.51 15.62 17.99
CA LYS A 106 -7.25 16.14 19.13
C LYS A 106 -6.54 17.45 19.46
N ARG A 107 -7.11 18.57 18.98
CA ARG A 107 -6.77 19.87 19.51
C ARG A 107 -7.14 19.81 20.99
N ASP A 108 -6.12 19.77 21.84
CA ASP A 108 -6.26 20.01 23.27
C ASP A 108 -6.87 21.41 23.44
N SER A 109 -8.19 21.47 23.48
CA SER A 109 -8.90 22.55 24.14
C SER A 109 -8.75 22.31 25.64
N SER A 110 -7.63 22.79 26.18
CA SER A 110 -7.43 22.96 27.62
C SER A 110 -8.52 23.89 28.15
N PRO A 111 -9.12 23.60 29.32
CA PRO A 111 -10.12 24.49 29.92
C PRO A 111 -9.42 25.72 30.47
N ALA A 112 -9.86 26.91 30.07
CA ALA A 112 -9.54 28.13 30.78
C ALA A 112 -10.20 28.03 32.17
N LYS A 113 -9.36 27.98 33.21
CA LYS A 113 -9.75 28.17 34.60
C LYS A 113 -10.12 29.63 34.84
N ASP A 114 -11.17 29.80 35.64
CA ASP A 114 -11.55 30.92 36.52
C ASP A 114 -11.58 32.35 35.96
#